data_AF-A0A060C5R4-F1
#
_entry.id   AF-A0A060C5R4-F1
#
_cell.length_a   1.000
_cell.length_b   1.000
_cell.length_c   1.000
_cell.angle_alpha   90.00
_cell.angle_beta   90.00
_cell.angle_gamma   90.00
#
_symmetry.space_group_name_H-M   'P 1'
#
loop_
_entity.id
_entity.type
_entity.pdbx_description
1 polymer ?
#
loop_
_entity_poly.entity_id
_entity_poly.type
_entity_poly.pdbx_seq_one_letter_code
_entity_poly.pdbx_strand_id
1 'polypeptide(L)'
;TGSERVLSAFGKNVHHVYLPYDLPAAMRRFLDTVQPRLVIVMETELWPNMITELHRRNIPLVVANARLSERSARGYKNSVDLCAVF
;
A
#
# COMPACT_ATOMS: atom_id res chain seq x y z
N THR A 1 14.51 12.61 10.32
CA THR A 1 13.28 12.58 9.47
C THR A 1 12.58 11.23 9.56
N GLY A 2 11.40 11.00 8.96
CA GLY A 2 10.76 9.66 8.97
C GLY A 2 11.67 8.55 8.40
N SER A 3 12.38 8.85 7.31
CA SER A 3 13.39 7.98 6.69
C SER A 3 14.50 7.55 7.66
N GLU A 4 15.03 8.49 8.45
CA GLU A 4 16.09 8.23 9.42
C GLU A 4 15.65 7.29 10.55
N ARG A 5 14.36 7.34 10.96
CA ARG A 5 13.81 6.44 11.97
C ARG A 5 13.68 5.00 11.47
N VAL A 6 13.43 4.81 10.17
CA VAL A 6 13.38 3.47 9.57
C VAL A 6 14.77 2.82 9.61
N LEU A 7 15.80 3.59 9.24
CA LEU A 7 17.19 3.10 9.27
C LEU A 7 17.67 2.81 10.69
N SER A 8 17.31 3.64 11.68
CA SER A 8 17.72 3.40 13.07
C SER A 8 16.99 2.22 13.71
N ALA A 9 15.70 2.03 13.42
CA ALA A 9 14.91 0.94 14.02
C ALA A 9 15.13 -0.42 13.35
N PHE A 10 15.33 -0.45 12.03
CA PHE A 10 15.35 -1.69 11.24
C PHE A 10 16.68 -1.95 10.51
N GLY A 11 17.62 -0.99 10.55
CA GLY A 11 18.95 -1.14 9.96
C GLY A 11 18.88 -1.52 8.47
N LYS A 12 19.51 -2.65 8.13
CA LYS A 12 19.57 -3.18 6.76
C LYS A 12 18.50 -4.25 6.47
N ASN A 13 17.62 -4.55 7.43
CA ASN A 13 16.61 -5.60 7.28
C ASN A 13 15.41 -5.14 6.46
N VAL A 14 15.35 -3.86 6.11
CA VAL A 14 14.28 -3.26 5.30
C VAL A 14 14.88 -2.38 4.21
N HIS A 15 14.20 -2.32 3.07
CA HIS A 15 14.46 -1.34 2.03
C HIS A 15 13.54 -0.15 2.23
N HIS A 16 14.11 1.03 2.43
CA HIS A 16 13.35 2.28 2.51
C HIS A 16 13.40 3.01 1.16
N VAL A 17 12.25 3.13 0.51
CA VAL A 17 12.09 3.86 -0.75
C VAL A 17 10.79 4.67 -0.72
N TYR A 18 10.76 5.76 -1.48
CA TYR A 18 9.51 6.49 -1.71
C TYR A 18 8.70 5.80 -2.81
N LEU A 19 7.38 5.80 -2.66
CA LEU A 19 6.49 5.41 -3.75
C LEU A 19 6.61 6.40 -4.92
N PRO A 20 6.48 5.92 -6.17
CA PRO A 20 6.34 6.84 -7.30
C PRO A 20 5.03 7.61 -7.19
N TYR A 21 4.90 8.74 -7.90
CA TYR A 21 3.59 9.35 -8.11
C TYR A 21 2.60 8.35 -8.72
N ASP A 22 1.30 8.51 -8.41
CA ASP A 22 0.23 7.61 -8.86
C ASP A 22 -0.09 7.75 -10.34
N LEU A 23 0.87 7.41 -11.18
CA LEU A 23 0.76 7.34 -12.63
C LEU A 23 0.78 5.86 -13.05
N PRO A 24 -0.08 5.43 -13.99
CA PRO A 24 -0.21 4.01 -14.36
C PRO A 24 1.14 3.34 -14.69
N ALA A 25 1.96 3.99 -15.52
CA ALA A 25 3.24 3.44 -15.94
C ALA A 25 4.28 3.40 -14.80
N ALA A 26 4.27 4.42 -13.92
CA ALA A 26 5.21 4.49 -12.80
C ALA A 26 4.89 3.42 -11.75
N MET A 27 3.61 3.29 -11.41
CA MET A 27 3.13 2.28 -10.46
C MET A 27 3.36 0.86 -10.99
N ARG A 28 3.09 0.62 -12.28
CA ARG A 28 3.34 -0.67 -12.93
C ARG A 28 4.82 -1.07 -12.84
N ARG A 29 5.73 -0.18 -13.24
CA ARG A 29 7.18 -0.42 -13.17
C ARG A 29 7.66 -0.65 -11.73
N PHE A 30 7.12 0.10 -10.77
CA PHE A 30 7.47 -0.07 -9.37
C PHE A 30 7.07 -1.45 -8.84
N LEU A 31 5.82 -1.88 -9.10
CA LEU A 31 5.32 -3.19 -8.68
C LEU A 31 5.99 -4.35 -9.42
N ASP A 32 6.41 -4.16 -10.68
CA ASP A 32 7.23 -5.15 -11.42
C ASP A 32 8.61 -5.31 -10.80
N THR A 33 9.17 -4.26 -10.22
CA THR A 33 10.51 -4.28 -9.60
C THR A 33 10.45 -4.86 -8.19
N VAL A 34 9.47 -4.45 -7.39
CA VAL A 34 9.36 -4.85 -5.98
C VAL A 34 8.73 -6.24 -5.83
N GLN A 35 7.85 -6.63 -6.76
CA GLN A 35 7.10 -7.89 -6.74
C GLN A 35 6.52 -8.25 -5.34
N PRO A 36 5.74 -7.34 -4.72
CA PRO A 36 5.27 -7.55 -3.36
C PRO A 36 4.24 -8.68 -3.30
N ARG A 37 4.28 -9.46 -2.22
CA ARG A 37 3.27 -10.50 -1.91
C ARG A 37 2.09 -9.97 -1.09
N LEU A 38 2.26 -8.82 -0.45
CA LEU A 38 1.28 -8.13 0.39
C LEU A 38 1.65 -6.65 0.44
N VAL A 39 0.66 -5.77 0.37
CA VAL A 39 0.83 -4.34 0.63
C VAL A 39 0.01 -3.95 1.86
N ILE A 40 0.66 -3.23 2.78
CA ILE A 40 0.02 -2.68 3.98
C ILE A 40 0.15 -1.16 3.92
N VAL A 41 -0.98 -0.47 3.90
CA VAL A 41 -1.03 1.00 3.93
C VAL A 41 -1.47 1.44 5.32
N MET A 42 -0.60 2.19 6.01
CA MET A 42 -0.84 2.62 7.39
C MET A 42 -1.74 3.87 7.50
N GLU A 43 -1.87 4.65 6.42
CA GLU A 43 -2.64 5.90 6.38
C GLU A 43 -3.83 5.83 5.39
N THR A 44 -4.61 6.91 5.26
CA THR A 44 -5.76 6.97 4.33
C THR A 44 -5.41 7.40 2.91
N GLU A 45 -4.14 7.52 2.55
CA GLU A 45 -3.75 7.87 1.19
C GLU A 45 -3.86 6.67 0.25
N LEU A 46 -5.09 6.43 -0.18
CA LEU A 46 -5.44 5.40 -1.15
C LEU A 46 -5.39 5.97 -2.56
N TRP A 47 -4.48 5.43 -3.36
CA TRP A 47 -4.23 5.89 -4.72
C TRP A 47 -4.90 4.97 -5.76
N PRO A 48 -5.68 5.51 -6.71
CA PRO A 48 -6.44 4.70 -7.66
C PRO A 48 -5.60 3.76 -8.52
N ASN A 49 -4.46 4.20 -9.06
CA ASN A 49 -3.64 3.34 -9.92
C ASN A 49 -2.90 2.28 -9.10
N MET A 50 -2.45 2.60 -7.89
CA MET A 50 -1.95 1.60 -6.94
C MET A 50 -2.98 0.50 -6.69
N ILE A 51 -4.21 0.86 -6.32
CA ILE A 51 -5.28 -0.11 -6.07
C ILE A 51 -5.55 -0.96 -7.32
N THR A 52 -5.68 -0.31 -8.48
CA THR A 52 -5.99 -0.98 -9.74
C THR A 52 -4.89 -1.97 -10.14
N GLU A 53 -3.62 -1.59 -10.03
CA GLU A 53 -2.50 -2.48 -10.37
C GLU A 53 -2.35 -3.63 -9.37
N LEU A 54 -2.55 -3.39 -8.06
CA LEU A 54 -2.53 -4.45 -7.05
C LEU A 54 -3.64 -5.47 -7.31
N HIS A 55 -4.86 -5.00 -7.59
CA HIS A 55 -6.00 -5.86 -7.92
C HIS A 55 -5.73 -6.68 -9.20
N ARG A 56 -5.25 -6.04 -10.27
CA ARG A 56 -4.92 -6.72 -11.54
C ARG A 56 -3.87 -7.82 -11.36
N ARG A 57 -3.00 -7.69 -10.36
CA ARG A 57 -1.91 -8.63 -10.04
C ARG A 57 -2.29 -9.65 -8.97
N ASN A 58 -3.52 -9.63 -8.45
CA ASN A 58 -3.97 -10.42 -7.31
C ASN A 58 -3.07 -10.25 -6.06
N ILE A 59 -2.54 -9.03 -5.85
CA ILE A 59 -1.73 -8.71 -4.67
C ILE A 59 -2.67 -8.21 -3.57
N PRO A 60 -2.74 -8.87 -2.40
CA PRO A 60 -3.56 -8.42 -1.30
C PRO A 60 -3.15 -7.03 -0.80
N LEU A 61 -4.15 -6.18 -0.55
CA LEU A 61 -4.00 -4.85 0.03
C LEU A 61 -4.71 -4.81 1.39
N VAL A 62 -3.93 -4.53 2.43
CA VAL A 62 -4.42 -4.27 3.78
C VAL A 62 -4.29 -2.79 4.06
N VAL A 63 -5.34 -2.18 4.57
CA VAL A 63 -5.31 -0.80 5.06
C VAL A 63 -5.35 -0.89 6.58
N ALA A 64 -4.19 -0.73 7.20
CA ALA A 64 -4.00 -0.84 8.64
C ALA A 64 -4.11 0.55 9.25
N ASN A 65 -5.31 0.95 9.64
CA ASN A 65 -5.57 2.30 10.13
C ASN A 65 -6.28 2.26 11.47
N ALA A 66 -5.66 2.84 12.50
CA ALA A 66 -6.21 2.91 13.85
C ALA A 66 -7.49 3.78 13.97
N ARG A 67 -7.91 4.48 12.90
CA ARG A 67 -9.04 5.42 12.87
C ARG A 67 -10.14 5.09 11.85
N LEU A 68 -10.00 4.05 11.03
CA LEU A 68 -10.92 3.82 9.92
C LEU A 68 -12.14 3.04 10.41
N SER A 69 -13.30 3.71 10.54
CA SER A 69 -14.56 3.07 10.91
C SER A 69 -15.07 2.12 9.82
N GLU A 70 -15.84 1.08 10.19
CA GLU A 70 -16.44 0.09 9.27
C GLU A 70 -17.19 0.70 8.07
N ARG A 71 -17.69 1.94 8.22
CA ARG A 71 -18.42 2.66 7.16
C ARG A 71 -17.52 3.04 5.98
N SER A 72 -16.30 3.49 6.23
CA SER A 72 -15.38 3.89 5.14
C SER A 72 -14.78 2.66 4.46
N ALA A 73 -14.57 1.56 5.18
CA ALA A 73 -14.10 0.29 4.60
C ALA A 73 -15.08 -0.27 3.53
N ARG A 74 -16.39 -0.07 3.70
CA ARG A 74 -17.41 -0.50 2.74
C ARG A 74 -17.33 0.21 1.38
N GLY A 75 -16.88 1.46 1.35
CA GLY A 75 -16.69 2.20 0.08
C GLY A 75 -15.58 1.62 -0.79
N TYR A 76 -14.58 0.99 -0.18
CA TYR A 76 -13.43 0.41 -0.89
C TYR A 76 -13.58 -1.09 -1.16
N LYS A 77 -14.43 -1.81 -0.41
CA LYS A 77 -14.74 -3.24 -0.61
C LYS A 77 -15.30 -3.59 -2.00
N ASN A 78 -15.86 -2.63 -2.73
CA ASN A 78 -16.50 -2.89 -4.03
C ASN A 78 -15.50 -3.01 -5.20
N SER A 79 -14.21 -2.73 -4.98
CA SER A 79 -13.20 -2.73 -6.05
C SER A 79 -11.99 -3.62 -5.76
N VAL A 80 -11.85 -4.16 -4.56
CA VAL A 80 -10.70 -4.96 -4.13
C VAL A 80 -11.15 -5.89 -3.01
N ASP A 81 -10.64 -7.12 -2.97
CA ASP A 81 -10.65 -7.99 -1.77
C ASP A 81 -9.80 -7.34 -0.65
N LEU A 82 -10.32 -6.25 -0.10
CA LEU A 82 -9.74 -5.51 1.01
C LEU A 82 -10.03 -6.27 2.28
N CYS A 83 -8.99 -6.90 2.82
CA CYS A 83 -8.98 -7.32 4.21
C CYS A 83 -8.67 -6.07 5.06
N ALA A 84 -9.71 -5.34 5.46
CA ALA A 84 -9.59 -4.31 6.48
C ALA A 84 -9.40 -5.01 7.83
N VAL A 85 -8.19 -4.98 8.36
CA VAL A 85 -7.91 -5.39 9.73
C VAL A 85 -8.16 -4.17 10.61
N PHE A 86 -9.27 -4.18 11.34
CA PHE A 86 -9.63 -3.18 12.35
C PHE A 86 -8.82 -3.37 13.62
#